data_AF-A0A6I3LJX0-F1
#
_entry.id   AF-A0A6I3LJX0-F1
#
_cell.length_a   1.000
_cell.length_b   1.000
_cell.length_c   1.000
_cell.angle_alpha   90.00
_cell.angle_beta   90.00
_cell.angle_gamma   90.00
#
_symmetry.space_group_name_H-M   'P 1'
#
loop_
_entity.id
_entity.type
_entity.pdbx_description
1 polymer ?
#
loop_
_entity_poly.entity_id
_entity_poly.type
_entity_poly.pdbx_seq_one_letter_code
_entity_poly.pdbx_strand_id
1 'polypeptide(L)'
;AADGPMPQTREHILLGRQVGIPAMVVFMNKVDQVDDPELLELVEMEIRELLSTYDFPGDDIPIIAGSALAAMEGRDPEIGEN
;
A
#
# COMPACT_ATOMS: atom_id res chain seq x y z
N ALA A 1 -3.80 6.07 -4.19
CA ALA A 1 -3.75 4.87 -5.05
C ALA A 1 -3.86 5.19 -6.55
N ALA A 2 -3.91 6.46 -6.97
CA ALA A 2 -4.08 6.81 -8.40
C ALA A 2 -2.83 6.54 -9.27
N ASP A 3 -1.64 6.57 -8.66
CA ASP A 3 -0.37 6.25 -9.31
C ASP A 3 0.14 4.96 -8.66
N GLY A 4 0.33 3.89 -9.45
CA GLY A 4 0.85 2.59 -8.99
C GLY A 4 2.29 2.67 -8.42
N PRO A 5 3.00 1.54 -8.27
CA PRO A 5 4.31 1.53 -7.66
C PRO A 5 5.35 2.36 -8.43
N MET A 6 5.74 3.50 -7.85
CA MET A 6 6.75 4.39 -8.43
C MET A 6 8.16 3.80 -8.34
N PRO A 7 9.13 4.26 -9.16
CA PRO A 7 10.51 3.76 -9.10
C PRO A 7 11.16 3.85 -7.72
N GLN A 8 10.81 4.86 -6.89
CA GLN A 8 11.31 4.97 -5.52
C GLN A 8 10.76 3.87 -4.60
N THR A 9 9.57 3.33 -4.86
CA THR A 9 8.99 2.23 -4.08
C THR A 9 9.88 0.99 -4.11
N ARG A 10 10.57 0.74 -5.23
CA ARG A 10 11.57 -0.32 -5.34
C ARG A 10 12.74 -0.12 -4.39
N GLU A 11 13.28 1.10 -4.32
CA GLU A 11 14.40 1.42 -3.42
C GLU A 11 14.00 1.29 -1.94
N HIS A 12 12.78 1.68 -1.57
CA HIS A 12 12.29 1.51 -0.20
C HIS A 12 12.21 0.03 0.21
N ILE A 13 11.68 -0.82 -0.66
CA ILE A 13 11.57 -2.27 -0.41
C ILE A 13 12.98 -2.89 -0.34
N LEU A 14 13.86 -2.53 -1.28
CA LEU A 14 15.23 -3.01 -1.31
C LEU A 14 16.01 -2.63 -0.05
N LEU A 15 15.90 -1.38 0.40
CA LEU A 15 16.51 -0.92 1.64
C LEU A 15 16.02 -1.75 2.82
N GLY A 16 14.71 -2.00 2.90
CA GLY A 16 14.11 -2.83 3.93
C GLY A 16 14.68 -4.26 3.97
N ARG A 17 14.88 -4.85 2.78
CA ARG A 17 15.51 -6.17 2.68
C ARG A 17 16.96 -6.17 3.16
N GLN A 18 17.72 -5.13 2.80
CA GLN A 18 19.14 -4.98 3.15
C GLN A 18 19.36 -4.78 4.65
N VAL A 19 18.48 -4.02 5.31
CA VAL A 19 18.55 -3.80 6.77
C VAL A 19 17.90 -4.93 7.58
N GLY A 20 17.22 -5.87 6.91
CA GLY A 20 16.65 -7.07 7.53
C GLY A 20 15.42 -6.78 8.40
N ILE A 21 14.48 -5.96 7.93
CA ILE A 21 13.26 -5.66 8.69
C ILE A 21 12.47 -6.97 8.93
N PRO A 22 12.07 -7.29 10.17
CA PRO A 22 11.41 -8.56 10.48
C PRO A 22 9.93 -8.62 10.06
N ALA A 23 9.27 -7.46 9.90
CA ALA A 23 7.86 -7.36 9.53
C ALA A 23 7.60 -6.04 8.80
N MET A 24 6.63 -6.05 7.88
CA MET A 24 6.22 -4.89 7.10
C MET A 24 4.69 -4.84 7.01
N VAL A 25 4.16 -3.64 6.90
CA VAL A 25 2.75 -3.36 6.59
C VAL A 25 2.74 -2.31 5.48
N VAL A 26 1.82 -2.43 4.53
CA VAL A 26 1.63 -1.44 3.46
C VAL A 26 0.35 -0.67 3.70
N PHE A 27 0.41 0.66 3.57
CA PHE A 27 -0.76 1.52 3.62
C PHE A 27 -0.98 2.19 2.26
N MET A 28 -2.02 1.77 1.55
CA MET A 28 -2.48 2.37 0.30
C MET A 28 -3.28 3.65 0.62
N ASN A 29 -2.58 4.77 0.64
CA ASN A 29 -3.18 6.06 0.99
C ASN A 29 -3.95 6.71 -0.19
N LYS A 30 -4.81 7.68 0.15
CA LYS A 30 -5.62 8.49 -0.76
C LYS A 30 -6.61 7.66 -1.57
N VAL A 31 -7.26 6.70 -0.93
CA VAL A 31 -8.35 5.92 -1.55
C VAL A 31 -9.57 6.81 -1.83
N ASP A 32 -9.76 7.90 -1.07
CA ASP A 32 -10.79 8.92 -1.32
C ASP A 32 -10.69 9.65 -2.67
N GLN A 33 -9.57 9.47 -3.38
CA GLN A 33 -9.34 10.07 -4.70
C GLN A 33 -9.46 9.06 -5.84
N VAL A 34 -9.81 7.80 -5.53
CA VAL A 34 -9.95 6.72 -6.50
C VAL A 34 -11.35 6.15 -6.40
N ASP A 35 -12.15 6.44 -7.42
CA ASP A 35 -13.58 6.08 -7.44
C ASP A 35 -13.83 4.65 -7.96
N ASP A 36 -12.80 3.99 -8.52
CA ASP A 36 -12.90 2.66 -9.12
C ASP A 36 -12.26 1.58 -8.22
N PRO A 37 -13.07 0.68 -7.62
CA PRO A 37 -12.57 -0.43 -6.82
C PRO A 37 -11.67 -1.39 -7.59
N GLU A 38 -11.92 -1.61 -8.89
CA GLU A 38 -11.08 -2.52 -9.70
C GLU A 38 -9.66 -1.97 -9.86
N LEU A 39 -9.50 -0.64 -9.90
CA LEU A 39 -8.20 0.00 -9.92
C LEU A 39 -7.43 -0.18 -8.61
N LEU A 40 -8.13 -0.17 -7.46
CA LEU A 40 -7.51 -0.41 -6.16
C LEU A 40 -7.00 -1.85 -6.05
N GLU A 41 -7.81 -2.82 -6.48
CA GLU A 41 -7.41 -4.23 -6.53
C GLU A 41 -6.20 -4.44 -7.44
N LEU A 42 -6.17 -3.80 -8.60
CA LEU A 42 -5.02 -3.87 -9.52
C LEU A 42 -3.74 -3.32 -8.88
N VAL A 43 -3.82 -2.16 -8.22
CA VAL A 43 -2.65 -1.56 -7.53
C VAL A 43 -2.19 -2.44 -6.38
N GLU A 44 -3.10 -3.07 -5.64
CA GLU A 44 -2.74 -4.03 -4.60
C GLU A 44 -1.97 -5.22 -5.19
N MET A 45 -2.45 -5.79 -6.29
CA MET A 45 -1.76 -6.88 -6.98
C MET A 45 -0.34 -6.48 -7.41
N GLU A 46 -0.17 -5.30 -8.02
CA GLU A 46 1.15 -4.80 -8.42
C GLU A 46 2.11 -4.63 -7.23
N ILE A 47 1.60 -4.19 -6.07
CA ILE A 47 2.40 -4.08 -4.84
C ILE A 47 2.81 -5.47 -4.34
N ARG A 48 1.91 -6.45 -4.33
CA ARG A 48 2.20 -7.83 -3.89
C ARG A 48 3.26 -8.48 -4.78
N GLU A 49 3.14 -8.35 -6.10
CA GLU A 49 4.14 -8.82 -7.05
C GLU A 49 5.50 -8.16 -6.82
N LEU A 50 5.51 -6.85 -6.53
CA LEU A 50 6.73 -6.13 -6.25
C LEU A 50 7.42 -6.62 -4.96
N LEU A 51 6.65 -6.81 -3.89
CA LEU A 51 7.15 -7.36 -2.62
C LEU A 51 7.76 -8.76 -2.83
N SER A 52 7.03 -9.63 -3.53
CA SER A 52 7.48 -10.99 -3.86
C SER A 52 8.76 -11.00 -4.71
N THR A 53 8.93 -10.03 -5.63
CA THR A 53 10.15 -9.88 -6.44
C THR A 53 11.41 -9.60 -5.60
N TYR A 54 11.25 -9.01 -4.41
CA TYR A 54 12.34 -8.68 -3.49
C TYR A 54 12.42 -9.62 -2.28
N ASP A 55 11.90 -10.85 -2.41
CA ASP A 55 11.90 -11.90 -1.40
C ASP A 55 11.13 -11.55 -0.10
N PHE A 56 10.15 -10.65 -0.17
CA PHE A 56 9.18 -10.46 0.90
C PHE A 56 7.96 -11.37 0.69
N PRO A 57 7.26 -11.78 1.76
CA PRO A 57 6.04 -12.57 1.64
C PRO A 57 4.87 -11.67 1.20
N GLY A 58 4.80 -11.37 -0.10
CA GLY A 58 3.84 -10.42 -0.67
C GLY A 58 2.38 -10.76 -0.40
N ASP A 59 2.04 -12.05 -0.30
CA ASP A 59 0.68 -12.52 0.01
C ASP A 59 0.33 -12.38 1.51
N ASP A 60 1.32 -12.52 2.40
CA ASP A 60 1.11 -12.49 3.85
C ASP A 60 1.22 -11.09 4.46
N ILE A 61 1.86 -10.14 3.76
CA ILE A 61 2.00 -8.76 4.24
C ILE A 61 0.61 -8.09 4.25
N PRO A 62 0.17 -7.52 5.39
CA PRO A 62 -1.06 -6.77 5.44
C PRO A 62 -0.97 -5.50 4.57
N ILE A 63 -1.96 -5.34 3.69
CA ILE A 63 -2.14 -4.13 2.88
C ILE A 63 -3.46 -3.50 3.33
N ILE A 64 -3.39 -2.27 3.82
CA ILE A 64 -4.55 -1.51 4.32
C ILE A 64 -4.81 -0.38 3.33
N ALA A 65 -6.01 -0.37 2.76
CA ALA A 65 -6.48 0.68 1.86
C ALA A 65 -7.25 1.73 2.66
N GLY A 66 -6.86 3.00 2.58
CA GLY A 66 -7.55 4.05 3.31
C GLY A 66 -7.17 5.47 2.90
N SER A 67 -7.65 6.42 3.68
CA SER A 67 -7.33 7.84 3.52
C SER A 67 -6.96 8.46 4.86
N ALA A 68 -5.67 8.76 5.01
CA ALA A 68 -5.18 9.51 6.17
C ALA A 68 -5.80 10.92 6.24
N LEU A 69 -6.20 11.49 5.10
CA LEU A 69 -6.88 12.78 5.04
C LEU A 69 -8.30 12.68 5.58
N ALA A 70 -9.06 11.67 5.15
CA ALA A 70 -10.41 11.42 5.67
C ALA A 70 -10.38 11.13 7.18
N ALA A 71 -9.40 10.37 7.64
CA ALA A 71 -9.16 10.12 9.06
C ALA A 71 -8.90 11.41 9.84
N MET A 72 -8.01 12.27 9.34
CA MET A 72 -7.66 13.54 9.99
C MET A 72 -8.83 14.51 10.04
N GLU A 73 -9.67 14.53 9.00
CA GLU A 73 -10.83 15.43 8.90
C GLU A 73 -12.10 14.86 9.56
N GLY A 74 -12.11 13.57 9.95
CA GLY A 74 -13.31 12.89 10.44
C GLY A 74 -14.43 12.84 9.40
N ARG A 75 -14.06 12.84 8.11
CA ARG A 75 -15.02 13.00 7.00
C ARG A 75 -15.72 11.71 6.64
N ASP A 76 -14.99 10.60 6.71
CA ASP A 76 -15.44 9.29 6.27
C ASP A 76 -14.84 8.19 7.16
N PRO A 77 -15.64 7.56 8.04
CA PRO A 77 -15.18 6.48 8.90
C PRO A 77 -14.74 5.22 8.14
N GLU A 78 -15.32 4.89 6.98
CA GLU A 78 -15.03 3.62 6.28
C GLU A 78 -13.58 3.56 5.77
N ILE A 79 -13.04 4.71 5.35
CA ILE A 79 -11.66 4.83 4.86
C ILE A 79 -10.73 5.54 5.86
N GLY A 80 -11.30 6.14 6.92
CA GLY A 80 -10.60 6.90 7.93
C GLY A 80 -10.35 6.15 9.24
N GLU A 81 -11.15 5.12 9.54
CA GLU A 81 -11.03 4.25 10.72
C GLU A 81 -10.89 2.80 10.23
N ASN A 82 -9.64 2.31 10.09
CA ASN A 82 -9.31 0.94 9.68
C ASN A 82 -9.08 0.02 10.88
#